data_AF-A0A7L2G7N4-F1
#
_entry.id   AF-A0A7L2G7N4-F1
#
_cell.length_a   1.000
_cell.length_b   1.000
_cell.length_c   1.000
_cell.angle_alpha   90.00
_cell.angle_beta   90.00
_cell.angle_gamma   90.00
#
_symmetry.space_group_name_H-M   'P 1'
#
loop_
_entity.id
_entity.type
_entity.pdbx_description
1 polymer ?
#
loop_
_entity_poly.entity_id
_entity_poly.type
_entity_poly.pdbx_seq_one_letter_code
_entity_poly.pdbx_strand_id
1 'polypeptide(L)'
;INKDRDLTFEEFIIVLSKVTDDAHRLIHGHDRSVGQWDGFGCSRSARTQEPLSELERAMDVIIDVFHQYSRREGDKDTLTKKELKLMIEKQLVNYLKHVKNKATVDEIMKDLDINKDEELNFCETMLLITRVTIATHEHLHEVEDQQQQQQQQHKHQHHH
;
A
#
# COMPACT_ATOMS: atom_id res chain seq x y z
N ILE A 1 -7.08 -0.45 -18.79
CA ILE A 1 -7.98 0.50 -19.48
C ILE A 1 -8.96 -0.35 -20.25
N ASN A 2 -10.06 -0.67 -19.57
CA ASN A 2 -11.17 -1.42 -20.12
C ASN A 2 -11.77 -0.75 -21.37
N LYS A 3 -12.65 -1.48 -22.06
CA LYS A 3 -13.30 -1.02 -23.29
C LYS A 3 -14.51 -0.10 -23.03
N ASP A 4 -14.86 0.11 -21.76
CA ASP A 4 -16.12 0.70 -21.31
C ASP A 4 -15.99 2.20 -20.95
N ARG A 5 -14.82 2.81 -21.21
CA ARG A 5 -14.50 4.24 -20.98
C ARG A 5 -14.53 4.71 -19.52
N ASP A 6 -14.98 3.86 -18.60
CA ASP A 6 -14.96 4.13 -17.16
C ASP A 6 -13.76 3.48 -16.50
N LEU A 7 -13.18 4.11 -15.47
CA LEU A 7 -12.08 3.53 -14.71
C LEU A 7 -12.64 2.88 -13.45
N THR A 8 -12.50 1.57 -13.30
CA THR A 8 -12.92 0.90 -12.05
C THR A 8 -12.00 1.28 -10.89
N PHE A 9 -12.46 1.10 -9.64
CA PHE A 9 -11.61 1.35 -8.47
C PHE A 9 -10.34 0.48 -8.49
N GLU A 10 -10.45 -0.79 -8.91
CA GLU A 10 -9.32 -1.68 -9.11
C GLU A 10 -8.32 -1.11 -10.15
N GLU A 11 -8.80 -0.68 -11.32
CA GLU A 11 -7.93 -0.08 -12.32
C GLU A 11 -7.28 1.23 -11.83
N PHE A 12 -8.01 2.04 -11.06
CA PHE A 12 -7.49 3.25 -10.44
C PHE A 12 -6.35 2.94 -9.45
N ILE A 13 -6.52 1.97 -8.56
CA ILE A 13 -5.48 1.59 -7.59
C ILE A 13 -4.27 0.97 -8.30
N ILE A 14 -4.46 0.18 -9.37
CA ILE A 14 -3.35 -0.34 -10.17
C ILE A 14 -2.55 0.80 -10.82
N VAL A 15 -3.22 1.82 -11.35
CA VAL A 15 -2.55 3.01 -11.90
C VAL A 15 -1.78 3.76 -10.81
N LEU A 16 -2.42 3.99 -9.66
CA LEU A 16 -1.77 4.65 -8.52
C LEU A 16 -0.54 3.88 -8.05
N SER A 17 -0.62 2.55 -8.01
CA SER A 17 0.51 1.69 -7.64
C SER A 17 1.70 1.87 -8.57
N LYS A 18 1.46 1.96 -9.88
CA LYS A 18 2.52 2.17 -10.87
C LYS A 18 3.13 3.57 -10.76
N VAL A 19 2.30 4.60 -10.59
CA VAL A 19 2.78 5.97 -10.39
C VAL A 19 3.62 6.08 -9.11
N THR A 20 3.25 5.35 -8.05
CA THR A 20 4.01 5.30 -6.81
C THR A 20 5.37 4.60 -7.00
N ASP A 21 5.41 3.48 -7.74
CA ASP A 21 6.67 2.80 -8.09
C ASP A 21 7.58 3.70 -8.94
N ASP A 22 7.02 4.41 -9.93
CA ASP A 22 7.77 5.37 -10.74
C ASP A 22 8.33 6.51 -9.88
N ALA A 23 7.54 7.02 -8.92
CA ALA A 23 7.99 8.04 -7.97
C ALA A 23 9.14 7.53 -7.11
N HIS A 24 9.07 6.30 -6.59
CA HIS A 24 10.16 5.64 -5.85
C HIS A 24 11.43 5.50 -6.71
N ARG A 25 11.31 5.14 -8.00
CA ARG A 25 12.47 5.07 -8.91
C ARG A 25 13.12 6.43 -9.16
N LEU A 26 12.33 7.48 -9.32
CA LEU A 26 12.85 8.85 -9.49
C LEU A 26 13.60 9.32 -8.24
N ILE A 27 13.14 8.87 -7.09
CA ILE A 27 13.70 9.12 -5.76
C ILE A 27 15.09 8.48 -5.59
N HIS A 28 15.30 7.28 -6.14
CA HIS A 28 16.59 6.58 -6.07
C HIS A 28 17.55 6.91 -7.24
N GLY A 29 17.05 7.50 -8.32
CA GLY A 29 17.82 7.73 -9.54
C GLY A 29 18.09 6.43 -10.30
N HIS A 30 18.37 6.53 -11.59
CA HIS A 30 18.65 5.37 -12.45
C HIS A 30 20.02 4.70 -12.16
N ASP A 31 20.68 5.09 -11.07
CA ASP A 31 21.98 4.58 -10.66
C ASP A 31 22.01 4.49 -9.13
N ARG A 32 22.37 3.33 -8.59
CA ARG A 32 22.33 2.95 -7.15
C ARG A 32 23.24 3.79 -6.23
N SER A 33 23.68 4.96 -6.67
CA SER A 33 24.53 5.87 -5.94
C SER A 33 24.12 7.31 -6.24
N VAL A 34 23.24 7.88 -5.42
CA VAL A 34 23.24 9.26 -4.91
C VAL A 34 21.81 9.60 -4.50
N GLY A 35 21.57 9.51 -3.20
CA GLY A 35 20.29 9.85 -2.57
C GLY A 35 20.35 9.43 -1.12
N GLN A 36 21.03 10.22 -0.29
CA GLN A 36 21.02 10.01 1.16
C GLN A 36 19.61 10.35 1.65
N TRP A 37 18.80 9.31 1.88
CA TRP A 37 17.49 9.41 2.52
C TRP A 37 17.67 9.35 4.03
N ASP A 38 17.68 10.50 4.72
CA ASP A 38 18.04 10.59 6.14
C ASP A 38 16.93 10.16 7.13
N GLY A 39 15.95 9.35 6.70
CA GLY A 39 14.93 8.80 7.59
C GLY A 39 13.93 9.83 8.13
N PHE A 40 13.94 11.05 7.59
CA PHE A 40 12.99 12.13 7.85
C PHE A 40 12.56 12.77 6.52
N GLY A 41 11.91 11.98 5.65
CA GLY A 41 11.43 12.43 4.34
C GLY A 41 12.54 12.75 3.32
N CYS A 42 12.15 12.77 2.04
CA CYS A 42 13.02 13.26 0.98
C CYS A 42 13.34 14.73 1.22
N SER A 43 14.58 15.08 1.57
CA SER A 43 15.05 16.44 1.27
C SER A 43 15.28 16.55 -0.24
N ARG A 44 14.18 16.64 -1.01
CA ARG A 44 14.23 16.97 -2.44
C ARG A 44 15.01 18.29 -2.55
N SER A 45 16.10 18.28 -3.32
CA SER A 45 16.96 19.43 -3.55
C SER A 45 16.15 20.71 -3.77
N ALA A 46 16.54 21.79 -3.10
CA ALA A 46 15.94 23.12 -3.15
C ALA A 46 15.49 23.56 -4.56
N ARG A 47 14.26 23.22 -4.92
CA ARG A 47 13.45 23.91 -5.93
C ARG A 47 12.18 24.29 -5.19
N THR A 48 11.81 25.56 -5.26
CA THR A 48 10.62 26.19 -4.66
C THR A 48 9.46 25.20 -4.58
N GLN A 49 9.18 24.64 -3.40
CA GLN A 49 8.18 23.59 -3.26
C GLN A 49 6.82 24.23 -3.05
N GLU A 50 5.98 24.14 -4.07
CA GLU A 50 4.54 24.19 -3.86
C GLU A 50 4.14 23.06 -2.90
N PRO A 51 3.14 23.27 -2.02
CA PRO A 51 2.69 22.24 -1.10
C PRO A 51 2.20 21.01 -1.88
N LEU A 52 2.62 19.82 -1.45
CA LEU A 52 2.18 18.56 -2.05
C LEU A 52 0.66 18.44 -1.99
N SER A 53 0.06 17.98 -3.09
CA SER A 53 -1.33 17.54 -3.10
C SER A 53 -1.52 16.30 -2.22
N GLU A 54 -2.77 15.97 -1.91
CA GLU A 54 -3.07 14.86 -0.99
C GLU A 54 -2.58 13.50 -1.52
N LEU A 55 -2.66 13.28 -2.83
CA LEU A 55 -2.18 12.05 -3.47
C LEU A 55 -0.66 11.99 -3.48
N GLU A 56 0.03 13.08 -3.80
CA GLU A 56 1.49 13.12 -3.75
C GLU A 56 2.01 12.85 -2.33
N ARG A 57 1.37 13.45 -1.32
CA ARG A 57 1.69 13.19 0.08
C ARG A 57 1.43 11.73 0.46
N ALA A 58 0.32 11.14 -0.01
CA ALA A 58 0.03 9.73 0.26
C ALA A 58 1.08 8.79 -0.36
N MET A 59 1.51 9.06 -1.60
CA MET A 59 2.57 8.31 -2.26
C MET A 59 3.90 8.44 -1.50
N ASP A 60 4.30 9.65 -1.11
CA ASP A 60 5.50 9.88 -0.30
C ASP A 60 5.43 9.11 1.04
N VAL A 61 4.26 9.09 1.71
CA VAL A 61 4.07 8.32 2.95
C VAL A 61 4.21 6.82 2.73
N ILE A 62 3.70 6.28 1.62
CA ILE A 62 3.87 4.85 1.30
C ILE A 62 5.35 4.50 1.12
N ILE A 63 6.10 5.34 0.40
CA ILE A 63 7.54 5.18 0.16
C ILE A 63 8.32 5.28 1.48
N ASP A 64 8.01 6.28 2.31
CA ASP A 64 8.65 6.49 3.61
C ASP A 64 8.40 5.31 4.55
N VAL A 65 7.17 4.78 4.58
CA VAL A 65 6.83 3.60 5.36
C VAL A 65 7.65 2.40 4.90
N PHE A 66 7.72 2.12 3.61
CA PHE A 66 8.55 1.01 3.09
C PHE A 66 10.00 1.12 3.58
N HIS A 67 10.61 2.30 3.43
CA HIS A 67 11.99 2.54 3.85
C HIS A 67 12.21 2.57 5.36
N GLN A 68 11.18 2.86 6.14
CA GLN A 68 11.22 2.72 7.60
C GLN A 68 11.46 1.26 8.03
N TYR A 69 11.04 0.29 7.20
CA TYR A 69 11.20 -1.13 7.47
C TYR A 69 12.36 -1.76 6.70
N SER A 70 12.57 -1.43 5.41
CA SER A 70 13.61 -2.04 4.55
C SER A 70 15.04 -1.76 4.98
N ARG A 71 15.27 -0.81 5.90
CA ARG A 71 16.62 -0.37 6.29
C ARG A 71 17.09 -0.97 7.60
N ARG A 72 16.41 -1.99 8.12
CA ARG A 72 16.68 -2.54 9.45
C ARG A 72 17.69 -3.69 9.37
N GLU A 73 17.61 -4.51 8.34
CA GLU A 73 18.56 -5.58 8.02
C GLU A 73 18.67 -5.79 6.50
N GLY A 74 19.67 -6.53 6.02
CA GLY A 74 19.77 -6.89 4.60
C GLY A 74 20.02 -5.71 3.65
N ASP A 75 19.42 -5.80 2.45
CA ASP A 75 19.43 -4.73 1.44
C ASP A 75 18.46 -3.60 1.84
N LYS A 76 18.88 -2.35 1.66
CA LYS A 76 18.16 -1.16 2.12
C LYS A 76 16.93 -0.80 1.28
N ASP A 77 16.77 -1.44 0.13
CA ASP A 77 15.67 -1.22 -0.81
C ASP A 77 14.81 -2.48 -1.04
N THR A 78 14.93 -3.46 -0.15
CA THR A 78 14.06 -4.63 -0.11
C THR A 78 13.60 -4.92 1.32
N LEU A 79 12.49 -5.64 1.47
CA LEU A 79 12.03 -6.14 2.76
C LEU A 79 12.42 -7.60 2.88
N THR A 80 13.20 -7.91 3.91
CA THR A 80 13.27 -9.28 4.39
C THR A 80 11.90 -9.70 4.96
N LYS A 81 11.71 -11.01 5.08
CA LYS A 81 10.52 -11.59 5.72
C LYS A 81 10.25 -11.06 7.14
N LYS A 82 11.29 -10.75 7.92
CA LYS A 82 11.10 -10.19 9.28
C LYS A 82 10.63 -8.75 9.23
N GLU A 83 11.17 -7.96 8.29
CA GLU A 83 10.76 -6.57 8.08
C GLU A 83 9.33 -6.50 7.55
N LEU A 84 8.96 -7.36 6.59
CA LEU A 84 7.57 -7.51 6.12
C LEU A 84 6.62 -7.80 7.29
N LYS A 85 6.96 -8.80 8.11
CA LYS A 85 6.14 -9.14 9.29
C LYS A 85 5.93 -7.92 10.18
N LEU A 86 7.00 -7.20 10.48
CA LEU A 86 6.94 -6.05 11.36
C LEU A 86 6.12 -4.90 10.75
N MET A 87 6.28 -4.65 9.45
CA MET A 87 5.48 -3.65 8.73
C MET A 87 3.99 -3.99 8.80
N ILE A 88 3.61 -5.25 8.53
CA ILE A 88 2.22 -5.71 8.64
C ILE A 88 1.67 -5.50 10.05
N GLU A 89 2.44 -5.90 11.07
CA GLU A 89 2.04 -5.80 12.48
C GLU A 89 1.91 -4.36 13.00
N LYS A 90 2.53 -3.38 12.34
CA LYS A 90 2.59 -1.99 12.80
C LYS A 90 1.79 -1.01 11.94
N GLN A 91 1.77 -1.20 10.63
CA GLN A 91 1.13 -0.29 9.68
C GLN A 91 -0.22 -0.82 9.19
N LEU A 92 -0.44 -2.14 9.19
CA LEU A 92 -1.67 -2.78 8.70
C LEU A 92 -2.47 -3.44 9.82
N VAL A 93 -2.39 -2.91 11.05
CA VAL A 93 -2.95 -3.53 12.27
C VAL A 93 -4.44 -3.87 12.15
N ASN A 94 -5.23 -2.97 11.59
CA ASN A 94 -6.68 -3.14 11.50
C ASN A 94 -7.10 -4.03 10.33
N TYR A 95 -6.34 -3.99 9.23
CA TYR A 95 -6.62 -4.73 8.01
C TYR A 95 -6.15 -6.18 8.10
N LEU A 96 -4.99 -6.42 8.73
CA LEU A 96 -4.32 -7.72 8.81
C LEU A 96 -4.19 -8.21 10.25
N LYS A 97 -5.15 -7.86 11.13
CA LYS A 97 -5.14 -8.22 12.57
C LYS A 97 -4.98 -9.72 12.86
N HIS A 98 -5.37 -10.57 11.91
CA HIS A 98 -5.29 -12.04 12.00
C HIS A 98 -3.98 -12.62 11.40
N VAL A 99 -3.21 -11.81 10.68
CA VAL A 99 -1.92 -12.17 10.10
C VAL A 99 -0.83 -11.97 11.17
N LYS A 100 -0.79 -12.88 12.14
CA LYS A 100 0.24 -12.90 13.20
C LYS A 100 1.08 -14.18 13.17
N ASN A 101 0.56 -15.18 12.48
CA ASN A 101 1.07 -16.53 12.46
C ASN A 101 2.23 -16.56 11.45
N LYS A 102 3.35 -17.19 11.81
CA LYS A 102 4.49 -17.38 10.91
C LYS A 102 4.03 -17.95 9.56
N ALA A 103 3.23 -19.03 9.58
CA ALA A 103 2.73 -19.66 8.36
C ALA A 103 1.99 -18.70 7.39
N THR A 104 1.20 -17.75 7.90
CA THR A 104 0.47 -16.80 7.05
C THR A 104 1.41 -15.77 6.43
N VAL A 105 2.39 -15.29 7.19
CA VAL A 105 3.43 -14.39 6.66
C VAL A 105 4.29 -15.11 5.62
N ASP A 106 4.57 -16.40 5.83
CA ASP A 106 5.32 -17.24 4.90
C ASP A 106 4.61 -17.35 3.54
N GLU A 107 3.29 -17.58 3.53
CA GLU A 107 2.50 -17.63 2.29
C GLU A 107 2.39 -16.25 1.63
N ILE A 108 2.20 -15.17 2.40
CA ILE A 108 2.20 -13.80 1.86
C ILE A 108 3.54 -13.50 1.19
N MET A 109 4.66 -13.81 1.85
CA MET A 109 5.99 -13.61 1.28
C MET A 109 6.12 -14.33 -0.06
N LYS A 110 5.78 -15.62 -0.09
CA LYS A 110 5.89 -16.46 -1.29
C LYS A 110 5.02 -15.98 -2.45
N ASP A 111 3.87 -15.39 -2.16
CA ASP A 111 2.92 -14.89 -3.16
C ASP A 111 3.30 -13.51 -3.70
N LEU A 112 4.03 -12.71 -2.91
CA LEU A 112 4.54 -11.40 -3.32
C LEU A 112 5.93 -11.47 -3.97
N ASP A 113 6.77 -12.42 -3.58
CA ASP A 113 8.13 -12.63 -4.09
C ASP A 113 8.08 -13.27 -5.50
N ILE A 114 7.94 -12.40 -6.51
CA ILE A 114 7.76 -12.81 -7.90
C ILE A 114 9.09 -13.26 -8.50
N ASN A 115 10.17 -12.54 -8.16
CA ASN A 115 11.50 -12.83 -8.69
C ASN A 115 12.20 -14.00 -7.97
N LYS A 116 11.66 -14.43 -6.82
CA LYS A 116 12.13 -15.56 -5.99
C LYS A 116 13.51 -15.33 -5.41
N ASP A 117 13.80 -14.10 -4.99
CA ASP A 117 15.06 -13.74 -4.32
C ASP A 117 14.99 -13.80 -2.79
N GLU A 118 13.84 -14.20 -2.23
CA GLU A 118 13.56 -14.29 -0.79
C GLU A 118 13.53 -12.92 -0.07
N GLU A 119 13.48 -11.82 -0.82
CA GLU A 119 13.24 -10.46 -0.35
C GLU A 119 12.06 -9.87 -1.13
N LEU A 120 11.53 -8.71 -0.71
CA LEU A 120 10.48 -8.00 -1.45
C LEU A 120 10.96 -6.62 -1.82
N ASN A 121 11.09 -6.34 -3.12
CA ASN A 121 11.34 -4.98 -3.58
C ASN A 121 10.07 -4.10 -3.44
N PHE A 122 10.20 -2.81 -3.75
CA PHE A 122 9.10 -1.86 -3.62
C PHE A 122 7.87 -2.24 -4.47
N CYS A 123 8.08 -2.66 -5.72
CA CYS A 123 7.01 -3.07 -6.63
C CYS A 123 6.24 -4.29 -6.09
N GLU A 124 6.95 -5.29 -5.58
CA GLU A 124 6.33 -6.48 -4.96
C GLU A 124 5.57 -6.12 -3.69
N THR A 125 6.08 -5.19 -2.89
CA THR A 125 5.36 -4.68 -1.71
C THR A 125 4.09 -3.90 -2.10
N MET A 126 4.12 -3.16 -3.20
CA MET A 126 2.95 -2.44 -3.70
C MET A 126 1.80 -3.35 -4.12
N LEU A 127 2.07 -4.62 -4.48
CA LEU A 127 1.02 -5.61 -4.71
C LEU A 127 0.21 -5.90 -3.45
N LEU A 128 0.86 -5.99 -2.29
CA LEU A 128 0.16 -6.16 -1.01
C LEU A 128 -0.76 -4.97 -0.73
N ILE A 129 -0.24 -3.75 -0.87
CA ILE A 129 -0.98 -2.51 -0.61
C ILE A 129 -2.18 -2.40 -1.56
N THR A 130 -1.97 -2.70 -2.83
CA THR A 130 -3.04 -2.74 -3.85
C THR A 130 -4.15 -3.70 -3.45
N ARG A 131 -3.81 -4.95 -3.11
CA ARG A 131 -4.79 -5.98 -2.74
C ARG A 131 -5.56 -5.63 -1.47
N VAL A 132 -4.87 -5.14 -0.44
CA VAL A 132 -5.52 -4.70 0.81
C VAL A 132 -6.47 -3.53 0.55
N THR A 133 -6.08 -2.59 -0.31
CA THR A 133 -6.90 -1.41 -0.63
C THR A 133 -8.18 -1.81 -1.40
N ILE A 134 -8.06 -2.70 -2.39
CA ILE A 134 -9.21 -3.22 -3.14
C ILE A 134 -10.16 -3.97 -2.19
N ALA A 135 -9.66 -4.91 -1.40
CA ALA A 135 -10.47 -5.67 -0.45
C ALA A 135 -11.15 -4.78 0.60
N THR A 136 -10.47 -3.71 1.03
CA THR A 136 -11.05 -2.72 1.96
C THR A 136 -12.19 -1.96 1.31
N HIS A 137 -12.01 -1.51 0.06
CA HIS A 137 -13.05 -0.81 -0.67
C HIS A 137 -14.29 -1.68 -0.86
N GLU A 138 -14.13 -2.94 -1.27
CA GLU A 138 -15.24 -3.90 -1.38
C GLU A 138 -15.98 -4.07 -0.06
N HIS A 139 -15.25 -4.24 1.05
CA HIS A 139 -15.87 -4.38 2.38
C HIS A 139 -16.67 -3.14 2.81
N LEU A 140 -16.24 -1.94 2.43
CA LEU A 140 -16.97 -0.71 2.76
C LEU A 140 -18.32 -0.64 2.04
N HIS A 141 -18.39 -1.05 0.77
CA HIS A 141 -19.67 -1.14 0.03
C HIS A 141 -20.63 -2.13 0.68
N GLU A 142 -20.14 -3.30 1.10
CA GLU A 142 -20.96 -4.30 1.80
C GLU A 142 -21.58 -3.76 3.10
N VAL A 143 -20.82 -2.97 3.87
CA VAL A 143 -21.29 -2.39 5.13
C VAL A 143 -22.34 -1.31 4.89
N GLU A 144 -22.16 -0.46 3.88
CA GLU A 144 -23.13 0.59 3.53
C GLU A 144 -24.47 -0.02 3.08
N ASP A 145 -24.43 -1.06 2.25
CA ASP A 145 -25.62 -1.76 1.78
C ASP A 145 -26.41 -2.40 2.93
N GLN A 146 -25.71 -3.04 3.88
CA GLN A 146 -26.34 -3.65 5.05
C GLN A 146 -27.01 -2.60 5.96
N GLN A 147 -26.39 -1.43 6.15
CA GLN A 147 -26.97 -0.35 6.96
C GLN A 147 -28.23 0.23 6.31
N GLN A 148 -28.23 0.39 4.99
CA GLN A 148 -29.40 0.86 4.25
C GLN A 148 -30.58 -0.11 4.36
N GLN A 149 -30.33 -1.43 4.27
CA GLN A 149 -31.36 -2.45 4.41
C GLN A 149 -31.97 -2.47 5.82
N GLN A 150 -31.15 -2.31 6.87
CA GLN A 150 -31.64 -2.24 8.26
C GLN A 150 -32.50 -0.99 8.51
N GLN A 151 -32.11 0.17 7.97
CA GLN A 151 -32.92 1.40 8.09
C GLN A 151 -34.27 1.28 7.37
N GLN A 152 -34.33 0.61 6.23
CA GLN A 152 -35.57 0.38 5.49
C GLN A 152 -36.51 -0.57 6.23
N GLN A 153 -36.00 -1.63 6.88
CA GLN A 153 -36.80 -2.55 7.70
C GLN A 153 -37.39 -1.85 8.94
N HIS A 154 -36.61 -1.02 9.64
CA HIS A 154 -37.11 -0.25 10.78
C HIS A 154 -38.22 0.74 10.39
N LYS A 155 -38.14 1.37 9.21
CA LYS A 155 -39.22 2.25 8.72
C LYS A 155 -40.53 1.50 8.45
N HIS A 156 -40.48 0.24 8.02
CA HIS A 156 -41.67 -0.56 7.75
C HIS A 156 -42.34 -1.06 9.04
N GLN A 157 -41.58 -1.29 10.12
CA GLN A 157 -42.16 -1.70 11.42
C GLN A 157 -42.87 -0.56 12.16
N HIS A 158 -42.55 0.71 11.88
CA HIS A 158 -43.21 1.86 12.52
C HIS A 158 -44.48 2.36 11.79
N HIS A 159 -44.83 1.78 10.65
CA HIS A 159 -46.03 2.13 9.86
C HIS A 159 -47.16 1.08 9.94
N HIS A 160 -47.13 0.21 10.95
CA HIS A 160 -48.22 -0.71 11.27
C HIS A 160 -48.75 -0.48 12.68
#